data_AF-A0A5K1BQP8-F1
#
_entry.id   AF-A0A5K1BQP8-F1
#
_cell.length_a   1.000
_cell.length_b   1.000
_cell.length_c   1.000
_cell.angle_alpha   90.00
_cell.angle_beta   90.00
_cell.angle_gamma   90.00
#
_symmetry.space_group_name_H-M   'P 1'
#
loop_
_entity.id
_entity.type
_entity.pdbx_description
1 polymer ?
#
loop_
_entity_poly.entity_id
_entity_poly.type
_entity_poly.pdbx_seq_one_letter_code
_entity_poly.pdbx_strand_id
1 'polypeptide(L)'
;GLASLSSWALLWTWFPKRKRSSSPLFLSLYLTSIGQGGYNPCLQAFGADQLEEEEDVLPRDSTEENTSTRSLFFQQWYFGICSGSLLGVIILSYVQDTFGWGIGFAIPAAAMMLSALCFSCGSPCYKRKQSKTEKPTGSMIDTIRAIGRKMMGRSLPLTANDEHLAELE
;
A
#
# COMPACT_ATOMS: atom_id res chain seq x y z
N GLY A 1 -8.47 10.63 -6.55
CA GLY A 1 -7.20 11.19 -7.07
C GLY A 1 -7.21 11.33 -8.57
N LEU A 2 -7.17 10.21 -9.28
CA LEU A 2 -6.99 10.21 -10.74
C LEU A 2 -8.22 10.65 -11.55
N ALA A 3 -9.43 10.40 -11.04
CA ALA A 3 -10.65 10.99 -11.60
C ALA A 3 -10.67 12.54 -11.50
N SER A 4 -10.05 13.11 -10.47
CA SER A 4 -9.92 14.56 -10.30
C SER A 4 -8.94 15.17 -11.31
N LEU A 5 -7.94 14.40 -11.76
CA LEU A 5 -7.01 14.81 -12.82
C LEU A 5 -7.67 14.76 -14.21
N SER A 6 -8.56 13.79 -14.45
CA SER A 6 -9.30 13.71 -15.72
C SER A 6 -10.31 14.85 -15.89
N SER A 7 -10.99 15.25 -14.80
CA SER A 7 -11.90 16.39 -14.80
C SER A 7 -11.16 17.72 -15.02
N TRP A 8 -9.95 17.86 -14.47
CA TRP A 8 -9.08 19.02 -14.66
C TRP A 8 -8.55 19.14 -16.11
N ALA A 9 -8.26 18.02 -16.77
CA ALA A 9 -7.75 18.00 -18.15
C ALA A 9 -8.80 18.40 -19.19
N LEU A 10 -10.08 18.09 -18.95
CA LEU A 10 -11.19 18.50 -19.83
C LEU A 10 -11.58 19.98 -19.61
N LEU A 11 -11.41 20.51 -18.39
CA LEU A 11 -11.53 21.96 -18.13
C LEU A 11 -10.35 22.74 -18.73
N TRP A 12 -9.17 22.12 -18.89
CA TRP A 12 -7.96 22.75 -19.44
C TRP A 12 -8.10 23.21 -20.90
N THR A 13 -8.97 22.58 -21.70
CA THR A 13 -9.18 22.96 -23.11
C THR A 13 -10.12 24.15 -23.28
N TRP A 14 -10.82 24.58 -22.22
CA TRP A 14 -11.88 25.60 -22.31
C TRP A 14 -11.55 26.93 -21.63
N PHE A 15 -10.59 26.99 -20.68
CA PHE A 15 -10.30 28.26 -19.99
C PHE A 15 -9.21 29.09 -20.70
N PRO A 16 -9.52 30.36 -21.06
CA PRO A 16 -8.55 31.27 -21.65
C PRO A 16 -7.43 31.60 -20.65
N LYS A 17 -6.23 31.80 -21.20
CA LYS A 17 -4.99 32.11 -20.48
C LYS A 17 -5.11 33.38 -19.62
N ARG A 18 -5.57 33.30 -18.36
CA ARG A 18 -5.28 34.36 -17.38
C ARG A 18 -5.31 33.84 -15.94
N LYS A 19 -4.09 33.77 -15.37
CA LYS A 19 -3.66 33.43 -13.99
C LYS A 19 -3.78 31.95 -13.57
N ARG A 20 -2.72 31.19 -13.90
CA ARG A 20 -2.49 29.81 -13.46
C ARG A 20 -1.94 29.83 -12.02
N SER A 21 -2.77 29.53 -11.02
CA SER A 21 -2.30 29.28 -9.65
C SER A 21 -1.68 27.87 -9.58
N SER A 22 -0.46 27.75 -9.08
CA SER A 22 0.27 26.47 -8.98
C SER A 22 -0.16 25.60 -7.79
N SER A 23 -0.98 26.14 -6.87
CA SER A 23 -1.44 25.48 -5.64
C SER A 23 -2.08 24.08 -5.81
N PRO A 24 -2.93 23.79 -6.82
CA PRO A 24 -3.57 22.47 -6.92
C PRO A 24 -2.60 21.36 -7.34
N LEU A 25 -1.51 21.71 -8.05
CA LEU A 25 -0.50 20.74 -8.48
C LEU A 25 0.30 20.24 -7.26
N PHE A 26 0.72 21.15 -6.38
CA PHE A 26 1.43 20.76 -5.16
C PHE A 26 0.60 19.83 -4.26
N LEU A 27 -0.69 20.13 -4.09
CA LEU A 27 -1.59 19.26 -3.33
C LEU A 27 -1.66 17.86 -3.94
N SER A 28 -1.76 17.74 -5.26
CA SER A 28 -1.81 16.45 -5.94
C SER A 28 -0.50 15.65 -5.81
N LEU A 29 0.65 16.33 -5.82
CA LEU A 29 1.96 15.71 -5.64
C LEU A 29 2.17 15.22 -4.21
N TYR A 30 1.73 15.99 -3.21
CA TYR A 30 1.76 15.54 -1.81
C TYR A 30 0.89 14.31 -1.59
N LEU A 31 -0.32 14.28 -2.16
CA LEU A 31 -1.22 13.12 -2.06
C LEU A 31 -0.61 11.87 -2.71
N THR A 32 0.02 12.01 -3.88
CA THR A 32 0.73 10.91 -4.56
C THR A 32 1.91 10.41 -3.73
N SER A 33 2.71 11.31 -3.15
CA SER A 33 3.85 10.93 -2.31
C SER A 33 3.43 10.13 -1.08
N ILE A 34 2.39 10.60 -0.36
CA ILE A 34 1.83 9.88 0.79
C ILE A 34 1.27 8.52 0.35
N GLY A 35 0.55 8.48 -0.76
CA GLY A 35 0.03 7.23 -1.32
C GLY A 35 1.15 6.22 -1.63
N GLN A 36 2.23 6.69 -2.26
CA GLN A 36 3.36 5.84 -2.63
C GLN A 36 4.14 5.31 -1.41
N GLY A 37 4.29 6.14 -0.37
CA GLY A 37 4.94 5.73 0.87
C GLY A 37 4.15 4.70 1.68
N GLY A 38 2.82 4.78 1.66
CA GLY A 38 1.96 3.89 2.43
C GLY A 38 1.72 2.53 1.79
N TYR A 39 1.44 2.47 0.48
CA TYR A 39 1.02 1.21 -0.15
C TYR A 39 2.17 0.21 -0.38
N ASN A 40 3.40 0.67 -0.64
CA ASN A 40 4.56 -0.17 -0.90
C ASN A 40 4.87 -1.17 0.24
N PRO A 41 5.04 -0.73 1.51
CA PRO A 41 5.29 -1.66 2.61
C PRO A 41 4.08 -2.54 2.92
N CYS A 42 2.85 -2.03 2.76
CA CYS A 42 1.63 -2.81 2.98
C CYS A 42 1.48 -3.96 1.97
N LEU A 43 1.82 -3.73 0.70
CA LEU A 43 1.78 -4.78 -0.33
C LEU A 43 2.82 -5.87 -0.08
N GLN A 44 4.02 -5.50 0.36
CA GLN A 44 5.07 -6.48 0.70
C GLN A 44 4.69 -7.31 1.93
N ALA A 45 4.16 -6.68 2.98
CA ALA A 45 3.69 -7.39 4.17
C ALA A 45 2.54 -8.35 3.83
N PHE A 46 1.58 -7.91 3.01
CA PHE A 46 0.49 -8.78 2.56
C PHE A 46 0.98 -9.94 1.69
N GLY A 47 1.91 -9.69 0.75
CA GLY A 47 2.52 -10.76 -0.06
C GLY A 47 3.29 -11.77 0.78
N ALA A 48 4.02 -11.30 1.80
CA ALA A 48 4.73 -12.17 2.73
C ALA A 48 3.77 -13.01 3.59
N ASP A 49 2.67 -12.41 4.07
CA ASP A 49 1.63 -13.09 4.86
C ASP A 49 0.97 -14.23 4.07
N GLN A 50 0.75 -14.04 2.76
CA GLN A 50 0.22 -15.12 1.89
C GLN A 50 1.21 -16.27 1.68
N LEU A 51 2.52 -16.01 1.68
CA LEU A 51 3.57 -17.02 1.54
C LEU A 51 3.87 -17.76 2.85
N GLU A 52 3.53 -17.18 3.99
CA GLU A 52 3.65 -17.81 5.30
C GLU A 52 2.54 -18.86 5.52
N GLU A 53 1.31 -18.60 5.10
CA GLU A 53 0.20 -19.54 5.26
C GLU A 53 0.26 -20.77 4.33
N GLU A 54 0.95 -20.70 3.19
CA GLU A 54 1.10 -21.85 2.28
C GLU A 54 2.08 -22.91 2.83
N GLU A 55 3.03 -22.49 3.68
CA GLU A 55 4.00 -23.36 4.34
C GLU A 55 3.35 -24.29 5.38
N ASP A 56 2.31 -23.82 6.07
CA ASP A 56 1.58 -24.61 7.10
C ASP A 56 0.68 -25.72 6.51
N VAL A 57 0.31 -25.65 5.23
CA VAL A 57 -0.66 -26.57 4.60
C VAL A 57 0.01 -27.77 3.92
N LEU A 58 1.32 -27.69 3.61
CA LEU A 58 2.07 -28.78 3.00
C LEU A 58 3.16 -29.27 3.97
N PRO A 59 2.99 -30.41 4.66
CA PRO A 59 4.05 -31.01 5.45
C PRO A 59 5.05 -31.66 4.48
N ARG A 60 5.95 -30.86 3.90
CA ARG A 60 7.11 -31.35 3.16
C ARG A 60 8.37 -31.07 3.98
N ASP A 61 9.05 -32.18 4.24
CA ASP A 61 10.33 -32.32 4.93
C ASP A 61 11.42 -31.50 4.23
N SER A 62 11.58 -30.21 4.55
CA SER A 62 12.66 -29.37 4.00
C SER A 62 12.66 -27.94 4.55
N THR A 63 13.32 -27.71 5.68
CA THR A 63 13.66 -26.36 6.17
C THR A 63 14.47 -25.54 5.13
N GLU A 64 15.18 -26.21 4.22
CA GLU A 64 15.94 -25.56 3.13
C GLU A 64 15.08 -25.17 1.90
N GLU A 65 14.03 -25.92 1.53
CA GLU A 65 13.23 -25.61 0.33
C GLU A 65 12.32 -24.38 0.55
N ASN A 66 11.79 -24.22 1.76
CA ASN A 66 10.85 -23.13 2.07
C ASN A 66 11.50 -21.73 2.12
N THR A 67 12.80 -21.65 2.39
CA THR A 67 13.55 -20.38 2.26
C THR A 67 13.82 -20.04 0.78
N SER A 68 13.93 -21.06 -0.07
CA SER A 68 14.12 -20.90 -1.51
C SER A 68 12.88 -20.32 -2.19
N THR A 69 11.68 -20.80 -1.87
CA THR A 69 10.43 -20.30 -2.47
C THR A 69 10.16 -18.83 -2.14
N ARG A 70 10.40 -18.42 -0.89
CA ARG A 70 10.31 -17.00 -0.47
C ARG A 70 11.32 -16.11 -1.16
N SER A 71 12.58 -16.54 -1.24
CA SER A 71 13.63 -15.76 -1.90
C SER A 71 13.40 -15.64 -3.41
N LEU A 72 12.89 -16.67 -4.07
CA LEU A 72 12.48 -16.65 -5.48
C LEU A 72 11.30 -15.70 -5.73
N PHE A 73 10.31 -15.66 -4.84
CA PHE A 73 9.21 -14.70 -4.93
C PHE A 73 9.73 -13.27 -4.89
N PHE A 74 10.56 -12.93 -3.89
CA PHE A 74 11.12 -11.58 -3.79
C PHE A 74 12.03 -11.27 -4.98
N GLN A 75 12.84 -12.23 -5.44
CA GLN A 75 13.68 -12.05 -6.62
C GLN A 75 12.85 -11.73 -7.87
N GLN A 76 11.76 -12.46 -8.10
CA GLN A 76 10.85 -12.21 -9.22
C GLN A 76 10.08 -10.88 -9.04
N TRP A 77 9.71 -10.53 -7.82
CA TRP A 77 9.10 -9.24 -7.48
C TRP A 77 10.04 -8.07 -7.84
N TYR A 78 11.32 -8.15 -7.44
CA TYR A 78 12.33 -7.14 -7.78
C TYR A 78 12.59 -7.07 -9.28
N PHE A 79 12.67 -8.23 -9.96
CA PHE A 79 12.79 -8.27 -11.42
C PHE A 79 11.61 -7.57 -12.11
N GLY A 80 10.38 -7.80 -11.62
CA GLY A 80 9.17 -7.15 -12.09
C GLY A 80 9.19 -5.63 -11.90
N ILE A 81 9.62 -5.14 -10.73
CA ILE A 81 9.75 -3.69 -10.47
C ILE A 81 10.77 -3.05 -11.42
N CYS A 82 11.95 -3.65 -11.56
CA CYS A 82 13.00 -3.11 -12.42
C CYS A 82 12.59 -3.10 -13.90
N SER A 83 12.03 -4.21 -14.40
CA SER A 83 11.53 -4.33 -15.77
C SER A 83 10.37 -3.37 -16.03
N GLY A 84 9.41 -3.30 -15.11
CA GLY A 84 8.26 -2.39 -15.19
C GLY A 84 8.66 -0.91 -15.16
N SER A 85 9.66 -0.55 -14.35
CA SER A 85 10.22 0.82 -14.33
C SER A 85 10.86 1.18 -15.68
N LEU A 86 11.66 0.28 -16.24
CA LEU A 86 12.31 0.50 -17.55
C LEU A 86 11.26 0.65 -18.67
N LEU A 87 10.30 -0.27 -18.75
CA LEU A 87 9.21 -0.18 -19.71
C LEU A 87 8.35 1.06 -19.50
N GLY A 88 8.10 1.42 -18.24
CA GLY A 88 7.38 2.63 -17.87
C GLY A 88 8.07 3.87 -18.42
N VAL A 89 9.37 4.04 -18.16
CA VAL A 89 10.13 5.20 -18.68
C VAL A 89 10.11 5.25 -20.20
N ILE A 90 10.29 4.13 -20.89
CA ILE A 90 10.31 4.10 -22.36
C ILE A 90 8.93 4.39 -22.95
N ILE A 91 7.89 3.71 -22.48
CA ILE A 91 6.53 3.80 -23.05
C ILE A 91 5.87 5.11 -22.64
N LEU A 92 5.93 5.50 -21.35
CA LEU A 92 5.31 6.75 -20.90
C LEU A 92 5.98 7.98 -21.49
N SER A 93 7.32 8.00 -21.63
CA SER A 93 7.98 9.16 -22.26
C SER A 93 7.54 9.33 -23.70
N TYR A 94 7.52 8.25 -24.49
CA TYR A 94 7.03 8.28 -25.87
C TYR A 94 5.57 8.77 -25.98
N VAL A 95 4.71 8.29 -25.08
CA VAL A 95 3.28 8.67 -25.06
C VAL A 95 3.11 10.13 -24.62
N GLN A 96 3.87 10.59 -23.62
CA GLN A 96 3.83 11.98 -23.16
C GLN A 96 4.29 12.95 -24.24
N ASP A 97 5.31 12.58 -25.02
CA ASP A 97 5.85 13.39 -26.11
C ASP A 97 4.92 13.43 -27.34
N THR A 98 4.21 12.32 -27.63
CA THR A 98 3.37 12.19 -28.84
C THR A 98 1.92 12.63 -28.62
N PHE A 99 1.32 12.22 -27.50
CA PHE A 99 -0.11 12.42 -27.19
C PHE A 99 -0.36 13.47 -26.09
N GLY A 100 0.72 13.98 -25.50
CA GLY A 100 0.66 15.02 -24.47
C GLY A 100 0.43 14.48 -23.06
N TRP A 101 0.61 15.39 -22.10
CA TRP A 101 0.60 15.11 -20.66
C TRP A 101 -0.73 14.57 -20.12
N GLY A 102 -1.87 14.94 -20.74
CA GLY A 102 -3.19 14.49 -20.29
C GLY A 102 -3.36 12.97 -20.39
N ILE A 103 -3.05 12.39 -21.56
CA ILE A 103 -3.07 10.94 -21.76
C ILE A 103 -1.97 10.25 -20.95
N GLY A 104 -0.79 10.89 -20.83
CA GLY A 104 0.34 10.36 -20.06
C GLY A 104 0.01 10.10 -18.58
N PHE A 105 -0.83 10.91 -17.95
CA PHE A 105 -1.30 10.66 -16.58
C PHE A 105 -2.54 9.76 -16.50
N ALA A 106 -3.33 9.66 -17.57
CA ALA A 106 -4.51 8.80 -17.64
C ALA A 106 -4.16 7.30 -17.70
N ILE A 107 -3.01 6.93 -18.27
CA ILE A 107 -2.60 5.53 -18.36
C ILE A 107 -2.26 4.94 -16.98
N PRO A 108 -1.37 5.55 -16.16
CA PRO A 108 -1.13 5.09 -14.79
C PRO A 108 -2.39 5.15 -13.92
N ALA A 109 -3.28 6.12 -14.19
CA ALA A 109 -4.57 6.21 -13.52
C ALA A 109 -5.43 4.97 -13.72
N ALA A 110 -5.63 4.59 -14.98
CA ALA A 110 -6.41 3.41 -15.34
C ALA A 110 -5.75 2.14 -14.80
N ALA A 111 -4.41 2.03 -14.87
CA ALA A 111 -3.68 0.89 -14.34
C ALA A 111 -3.87 0.72 -12.82
N MET A 112 -3.81 1.82 -12.05
CA MET A 112 -4.07 1.79 -10.59
C MET A 112 -5.52 1.43 -10.28
N MET A 113 -6.50 1.96 -11.02
CA MET A 113 -7.90 1.61 -10.85
C MET A 113 -8.17 0.14 -11.15
N LEU A 114 -7.59 -0.39 -12.24
CA LEU A 114 -7.71 -1.79 -12.60
C LEU A 114 -7.07 -2.70 -11.54
N SER A 115 -5.89 -2.33 -11.04
CA SER A 115 -5.22 -3.06 -9.95
C SER A 115 -6.09 -3.11 -8.69
N ALA A 116 -6.69 -1.99 -8.29
CA ALA A 116 -7.60 -1.93 -7.14
C ALA A 116 -8.85 -2.80 -7.34
N LEU A 117 -9.42 -2.82 -8.55
CA LEU A 117 -10.54 -3.69 -8.89
C LEU A 117 -10.14 -5.17 -8.83
N CYS A 118 -8.99 -5.54 -9.41
CA CYS A 118 -8.47 -6.90 -9.34
C CYS A 118 -8.23 -7.34 -7.88
N PHE A 119 -7.66 -6.48 -7.04
CA PHE A 119 -7.46 -6.76 -5.61
C PHE A 119 -8.79 -6.90 -4.86
N SER A 120 -9.77 -6.04 -5.15
CA SER A 120 -11.10 -6.12 -4.55
C SER A 120 -11.87 -7.37 -5.02
N CYS A 121 -11.71 -7.79 -6.27
CA CYS A 121 -12.30 -9.02 -6.81
C CYS A 121 -11.57 -10.28 -6.34
N GLY A 122 -10.27 -10.19 -6.03
CA GLY A 122 -9.45 -11.26 -5.44
C GLY A 122 -9.65 -11.41 -3.92
N SER A 123 -10.25 -10.41 -3.27
CA SER A 123 -10.56 -10.41 -1.83
C SER A 123 -11.26 -11.67 -1.28
N PRO A 124 -12.23 -12.31 -1.99
CA PRO A 124 -12.83 -13.57 -1.54
C PRO A 124 -11.95 -14.81 -1.78
N CYS A 125 -10.93 -14.73 -2.63
CA CYS A 125 -9.96 -15.82 -2.86
C CYS A 125 -8.77 -15.78 -1.90
N TYR A 126 -8.53 -14.66 -1.21
CA TYR A 126 -7.52 -14.61 -0.15
C TYR A 126 -8.00 -15.43 1.04
N LYS A 127 -7.27 -16.50 1.36
CA LYS A 127 -7.50 -17.26 2.58
C LYS A 127 -7.19 -16.32 3.73
N ARG A 128 -8.24 -15.92 4.46
CA ARG A 128 -8.08 -15.27 5.75
C ARG A 128 -7.85 -16.38 6.77
N LYS A 129 -6.74 -16.35 7.51
CA LYS A 129 -6.67 -16.94 8.85
C LYS A 129 -7.96 -16.58 9.58
N GLN A 130 -8.88 -17.53 9.72
CA GLN A 130 -10.00 -17.40 10.64
C GLN A 130 -9.41 -17.52 12.04
N SER A 131 -8.82 -16.44 12.54
CA SER A 131 -8.63 -16.33 13.98
C SER A 131 -10.03 -16.16 14.56
N LYS A 132 -10.48 -17.22 15.21
CA LYS A 132 -11.72 -17.29 15.96
C LYS A 132 -11.57 -16.39 17.21
N THR A 133 -11.51 -15.08 17.07
CA THR A 133 -11.59 -14.14 18.22
C THR A 133 -12.03 -12.76 17.74
N GLU A 134 -13.20 -12.36 18.24
CA GLU A 134 -13.80 -11.02 18.36
C GLU A 134 -13.35 -9.88 17.43
N LYS A 135 -14.35 -9.30 16.76
CA LYS A 135 -14.38 -8.01 16.03
C LYS A 135 -13.26 -7.02 16.44
N PRO A 136 -12.21 -6.84 15.62
CA PRO A 136 -11.05 -6.01 15.96
C PRO A 136 -11.32 -4.50 15.93
N THR A 137 -12.47 -4.08 15.40
CA THR A 137 -12.82 -2.66 15.26
C THR A 137 -13.16 -1.99 16.59
N GLY A 138 -13.61 -2.75 17.60
CA GLY A 138 -13.83 -2.23 18.95
C GLY A 138 -12.50 -1.90 19.65
N SER A 139 -11.54 -2.83 19.58
CA SER A 139 -10.24 -2.74 20.24
C SER A 139 -9.40 -1.54 19.78
N MET A 140 -9.43 -1.21 18.47
CA MET A 140 -8.67 -0.06 17.95
C MET A 140 -9.26 1.28 18.38
N ILE A 141 -10.60 1.40 18.40
CA ILE A 141 -11.28 2.62 18.87
C ILE A 141 -11.08 2.79 20.36
N ASP A 142 -11.12 1.69 21.12
CA ASP A 142 -10.95 1.72 22.57
C ASP A 142 -9.51 2.00 22.99
N THR A 143 -8.51 1.55 22.22
CA THR A 143 -7.10 1.92 22.43
C THR A 143 -6.84 3.38 22.08
N ILE A 144 -7.39 3.92 20.98
CA ILE A 144 -7.30 5.36 20.65
C ILE A 144 -8.00 6.20 21.73
N ARG A 145 -9.17 5.77 22.20
CA ARG A 145 -9.91 6.45 23.26
C ARG A 145 -9.20 6.34 24.61
N ALA A 146 -8.51 5.22 24.89
CA ALA A 146 -7.67 5.06 26.07
C ALA A 146 -6.42 5.94 26.00
N ILE A 147 -5.73 6.02 24.86
CA ILE A 147 -4.59 6.92 24.64
C ILE A 147 -5.03 8.39 24.75
N GLY A 148 -6.18 8.75 24.17
CA GLY A 148 -6.75 10.09 24.28
C GLY A 148 -7.08 10.47 25.73
N ARG A 149 -7.72 9.55 26.48
CA ARG A 149 -7.97 9.74 27.92
C ARG A 149 -6.68 9.81 28.74
N LYS A 150 -5.66 9.02 28.38
CA LYS A 150 -4.35 8.96 29.05
C LYS A 150 -3.47 10.19 28.75
N MET A 151 -3.64 10.82 27.59
CA MET A 151 -3.03 12.11 27.26
C MET A 151 -3.74 13.28 27.94
N MET A 152 -5.06 13.17 28.15
CA MET A 152 -5.86 14.23 28.77
C MET A 152 -5.80 14.19 30.31
N GLY A 153 -5.59 13.02 30.92
CA GLY A 153 -5.30 12.86 32.34
C GLY A 153 -3.79 12.68 32.59
N ARG A 154 -3.07 13.76 32.87
CA ARG A 154 -1.68 13.69 33.36
C ARG A 154 -1.62 12.83 34.62
N SER A 155 -1.01 11.65 34.53
CA SER A 155 0.00 11.06 35.45
C SER A 155 0.34 9.62 35.04
N LEU A 156 1.61 9.35 34.72
CA LEU A 156 2.15 8.00 34.56
C LEU A 156 2.52 7.44 35.94
N PRO A 157 1.95 6.31 36.39
CA PRO A 157 2.68 5.36 37.20
C PRO A 157 3.24 4.29 36.26
N LEU A 158 4.57 4.28 36.10
CA LEU A 158 5.31 3.12 35.63
C LEU A 158 5.18 2.06 36.72
N THR A 159 4.34 1.05 36.51
CA THR A 159 4.31 -0.13 37.38
C THR A 159 4.48 -1.38 36.54
N ALA A 160 5.63 -2.02 36.76
CA ALA A 160 5.81 -3.46 36.83
C ALA A 160 5.27 -4.27 35.64
N ASN A 161 6.13 -4.48 34.64
CA ASN A 161 6.15 -5.75 33.92
C ASN A 161 7.59 -6.23 33.62
N ASP A 162 8.59 -5.69 34.32
CA ASP A 162 9.95 -6.26 34.37
C ASP A 162 10.07 -7.40 35.39
N GLU A 163 9.00 -7.72 36.15
CA GLU A 163 9.02 -8.76 37.21
C GLU A 163 8.59 -10.15 36.70
N HIS A 164 8.14 -10.28 35.45
CA HIS A 164 7.63 -11.57 34.92
C HIS A 164 8.49 -12.20 33.81
N LEU A 165 9.68 -11.64 33.55
CA LEU A 165 10.68 -12.18 32.60
C LEU A 165 12.03 -12.54 33.25
N ALA A 166 12.19 -12.39 34.57
CA ALA A 166 13.42 -12.76 35.30
C ALA A 166 13.31 -14.09 36.07
N GLU A 167 12.18 -14.81 36.01
CA GLU A 167 12.01 -16.15 36.62
C GLU A 167 11.94 -17.30 35.58
N LEU A 168 12.27 -17.05 34.30
CA LEU A 168 12.30 -18.10 33.26
C LEU A 168 13.55 -18.13 32.37
N GLU A 169 14.69 -17.58 32.83
CA GLU A 169 16.03 -18.01 32.40
C GLU A 169 17.03 -17.96 33.57
#